data_AF-A0A1F9LSG7-F1
#
_entry.id   AF-A0A1F9LSG7-F1
#
_cell.length_a   1.000
_cell.length_b   1.000
_cell.length_c   1.000
_cell.angle_alpha   90.00
_cell.angle_beta   90.00
_cell.angle_gamma   90.00
#
_symmetry.space_group_name_H-M   'P 1'
#
loop_
_entity.id
_entity.type
_entity.pdbx_description
1 polymer ?
#
loop_
_entity_poly.entity_id
_entity_poly.type
_entity_poly.pdbx_seq_one_letter_code
_entity_poly.pdbx_strand_id
1 'polypeptide(L)'
;MPSGTYAVNDDAVQHQNPADSLTRPLILAMCKNPPSAKATGMTCSRTTEGSSLLGSPPWDKEHLRRCYFRDFRQTRHELDQFEGGVIFNELKSLRLSLSIFVDAVDDLMTLINRFKFESSRPEFWHQTNRHSYTQIETKIQRGMLSSAMCAMALVDHSRAFVKKYPIDGYEEQVAACFQKDDRHRFIHSLRVGITHLGVTKANWEINVSKEGRTVSFLLRKDDLLRWNNWNAQAKSFILAHEKGVDVEALFEAYSRHVEKFHNWFRISLFNKYGATLSEYLRYLRIVNSFESQANWNLLLKQIVPQQKIDPYMYLGQYLTEEQLEDVFSLPFRSKEQIDRIIALVDVYRVCTNELREDAYRVCGAKTTSRGKTSPDGP
;
A
#
# COMPACT_ATOMS: atom_id res chain seq x y z
N MET A 1 14.56 -40.21 -2.47
CA MET A 1 15.51 -39.39 -3.25
C MET A 1 14.87 -39.16 -4.61
N PRO A 2 14.65 -37.92 -5.08
CA PRO A 2 15.17 -36.66 -4.58
C PRO A 2 14.18 -35.90 -3.70
N SER A 3 14.75 -35.11 -2.80
CA SER A 3 14.11 -34.28 -1.79
C SER A 3 13.82 -32.91 -2.40
N GLY A 4 12.53 -32.57 -2.55
CA GLY A 4 12.11 -31.25 -3.03
C GLY A 4 12.15 -30.24 -1.89
N THR A 5 13.11 -29.32 -1.95
CA THR A 5 13.19 -28.13 -1.11
C THR A 5 12.04 -27.19 -1.47
N TYR A 6 11.06 -27.07 -0.57
CA TYR A 6 10.09 -25.99 -0.61
C TYR A 6 10.80 -24.69 -0.25
N ALA A 7 10.96 -23.81 -1.23
CA ALA A 7 11.28 -22.41 -0.96
C ALA A 7 10.07 -21.77 -0.29
N VAL A 8 10.22 -21.42 0.99
CA VAL A 8 9.31 -20.55 1.71
C VAL A 8 9.44 -19.17 1.07
N ASN A 9 8.36 -18.68 0.47
CA ASN A 9 8.27 -17.28 0.06
C ASN A 9 8.23 -16.45 1.34
N ASP A 10 9.26 -15.64 1.57
CA ASP A 10 9.23 -14.56 2.56
C ASP A 10 8.10 -13.60 2.19
N ASP A 11 7.14 -13.47 3.10
CA ASP A 11 6.06 -12.49 3.04
C ASP A 11 6.64 -11.09 2.90
N ALA A 12 6.52 -10.52 1.70
CA ALA A 12 6.69 -9.10 1.48
C ALA A 12 5.48 -8.37 2.10
N VAL A 13 5.47 -8.27 3.43
CA VAL A 13 4.53 -7.42 4.17
C VAL A 13 4.73 -6.00 3.65
N GLN A 14 3.79 -5.54 2.83
CA GLN A 14 3.67 -4.13 2.49
C GLN A 14 3.25 -3.38 3.76
N HIS A 15 4.23 -2.98 4.57
CA HIS A 15 4.00 -1.99 5.61
C HIS A 15 3.65 -0.66 4.92
N GLN A 16 2.35 -0.42 4.71
CA GLN A 16 1.84 0.93 4.71
C GLN A 16 2.31 1.58 6.00
N ASN A 17 2.97 2.73 5.92
CA ASN A 17 3.41 3.45 7.10
C ASN A 17 2.15 3.81 7.92
N PRO A 18 1.95 3.25 9.12
CA PRO A 18 0.74 3.50 9.92
C PRO A 18 0.55 4.99 10.24
N ALA A 19 1.60 5.80 10.15
CA ALA A 19 1.53 7.26 10.30
C ALA A 19 0.69 7.96 9.20
N ASP A 20 0.65 7.43 7.96
CA ASP A 20 -0.10 8.04 6.84
C ASP A 20 -1.60 7.67 6.88
N SER A 21 -1.99 6.57 7.53
CA SER A 21 -3.40 6.16 7.68
C SER A 21 -4.09 6.77 8.91
N LEU A 22 -3.32 7.10 9.96
CA LEU A 22 -3.85 7.59 11.25
C LEU A 22 -3.92 9.12 11.39
N THR A 23 -3.15 9.88 10.61
CA THR A 23 -3.18 11.35 10.61
C THR A 23 -4.40 11.91 9.87
N ARG A 24 -4.88 11.23 8.82
CA ARG A 24 -6.05 11.67 8.04
C ARG A 24 -7.36 11.74 8.84
N PRO A 25 -7.75 10.73 9.65
CA PRO A 25 -9.00 10.76 10.43
C PRO A 25 -9.02 11.85 11.51
N LEU A 26 -7.89 12.11 12.18
CA LEU A 26 -7.78 13.16 13.21
C LEU A 26 -7.81 14.57 12.60
N ILE A 27 -7.13 14.79 11.47
CA ILE A 27 -7.22 16.05 10.70
C ILE A 27 -8.64 16.26 10.16
N LEU A 28 -9.32 15.20 9.68
CA LEU A 28 -10.73 15.24 9.26
C LEU A 28 -11.69 15.52 10.42
N ALA A 29 -11.42 15.02 11.63
CA ALA A 29 -12.20 15.32 12.83
C ALA A 29 -12.04 16.79 13.25
N MET A 30 -10.84 17.36 13.09
CA MET A 30 -10.57 18.79 13.35
C MET A 30 -11.21 19.72 12.32
N CYS A 31 -11.41 19.29 11.07
CA CYS A 31 -12.10 20.09 10.05
C CYS A 31 -13.64 20.03 10.14
N LYS A 32 -14.22 19.04 10.84
CA LYS A 32 -15.68 18.85 10.92
C LYS A 32 -16.37 19.63 12.05
N ASN A 33 -15.63 20.17 13.03
CA ASN A 33 -16.19 20.94 14.14
C ASN A 33 -15.37 22.21 14.44
N PRO A 34 -15.46 23.27 13.63
CA PRO A 34 -14.98 24.58 14.07
C PRO A 34 -15.91 25.12 15.18
N PRO A 35 -15.37 25.74 16.25
CA PRO A 35 -16.21 26.52 17.15
C PRO A 35 -16.87 27.65 16.36
N SER A 36 -18.18 27.81 16.54
CA SER A 36 -19.02 28.86 15.94
C SER A 36 -18.39 30.25 16.14
N ALA A 37 -17.64 30.72 15.16
CA ALA A 37 -17.20 32.11 15.06
C ALA A 37 -18.16 32.84 14.12
N LYS A 38 -18.83 33.88 14.64
CA LYS A 38 -19.70 34.76 13.86
C LYS A 38 -18.95 35.31 12.66
N ALA A 39 -19.50 35.06 11.47
CA ALA A 39 -18.99 35.56 10.21
C ALA A 39 -19.04 37.09 10.20
N THR A 40 -17.86 37.72 10.13
CA THR A 40 -17.74 39.12 9.69
C THR A 40 -16.90 39.06 8.42
N GLY A 41 -17.48 39.55 7.32
CA GLY A 41 -16.94 39.39 5.98
C GLY A 41 -15.55 39.97 5.83
N MET A 42 -14.62 39.15 5.35
CA MET A 42 -13.30 39.58 4.91
C MET A 42 -13.03 38.92 3.57
N THR A 43 -13.21 39.70 2.52
CA THR A 43 -12.91 39.36 1.12
C THR A 43 -11.40 39.09 1.01
N CYS A 44 -11.05 37.82 0.77
CA CYS A 44 -9.67 37.42 0.53
C CYS A 44 -9.33 37.68 -0.95
N SER A 45 -8.82 38.88 -1.20
CA SER A 45 -8.11 39.21 -2.44
C SER A 45 -6.65 39.42 -2.07
N ARG A 46 -5.77 38.46 -2.39
CA ARG A 46 -4.33 38.70 -2.48
C ARG A 46 -3.68 37.76 -3.48
N THR A 47 -3.62 38.24 -4.71
CA THR A 47 -2.51 37.97 -5.63
C THR A 47 -1.29 38.73 -5.10
N THR A 48 -0.38 38.03 -4.45
CA THR A 48 0.98 38.52 -4.17
C THR A 48 1.94 37.45 -4.67
N GLU A 49 2.86 37.84 -5.55
CA GLU A 49 4.03 37.07 -5.96
C GLU A 49 4.66 36.41 -4.72
N GLY A 50 4.41 35.12 -4.56
CA GLY A 50 4.66 34.42 -3.31
C GLY A 50 6.14 34.17 -3.13
N SER A 51 6.78 34.95 -2.25
CA SER A 51 8.10 34.61 -1.72
C SER A 51 8.02 33.21 -1.11
N SER A 52 8.80 32.25 -1.62
CA SER A 52 8.88 30.90 -1.06
C SER A 52 9.09 30.96 0.46
N LEU A 53 8.26 30.23 1.20
CA LEU A 53 8.29 30.13 2.64
C LEU A 53 9.60 29.53 3.15
N LEU A 54 10.08 28.49 2.44
CA LEU A 54 11.29 27.74 2.78
C LEU A 54 12.56 28.42 2.27
N GLY A 55 12.50 29.17 1.17
CA GLY A 55 13.69 29.70 0.50
C GLY A 55 14.54 28.58 -0.13
N SER A 56 15.81 28.85 -0.41
CA SER A 56 16.72 27.86 -1.02
C SER A 56 17.27 26.86 -0.01
N PRO A 57 17.37 25.56 -0.36
CA PRO A 57 18.03 24.55 0.48
C PRO A 57 19.55 24.79 0.54
N PRO A 58 20.27 24.21 1.53
CA PRO A 58 19.78 23.24 2.51
C PRO A 58 19.04 23.86 3.70
N TRP A 59 18.01 23.17 4.20
CA TRP A 59 17.27 23.60 5.39
C TRP A 59 17.71 22.85 6.65
N ASP A 60 18.01 23.58 7.72
CA ASP A 60 18.21 22.97 9.03
C ASP A 60 16.87 22.68 9.72
N LYS A 61 16.94 21.96 10.86
CA LYS A 61 15.77 21.56 11.63
C LYS A 61 15.02 22.77 12.19
N GLU A 62 15.71 23.82 12.62
CA GLU A 62 15.08 24.97 13.26
C GLU A 62 14.37 25.87 12.24
N HIS A 63 14.96 26.03 11.06
CA HIS A 63 14.33 26.70 9.93
C HIS A 63 13.04 26.00 9.51
N LEU A 64 13.08 24.68 9.32
CA LEU A 64 11.89 23.88 9.01
C LEU A 64 10.85 23.97 10.12
N ARG A 65 11.27 23.98 11.39
CA ARG A 65 10.37 24.13 12.55
C ARG A 65 9.65 25.47 12.50
N ARG A 66 10.39 26.57 12.33
CA ARG A 66 9.82 27.93 12.23
C ARG A 66 8.85 28.05 11.06
N CYS A 67 9.20 27.51 9.89
CA CYS A 67 8.31 27.52 8.73
C CYS A 67 7.05 26.68 8.94
N TYR A 68 7.21 25.46 9.48
CA TYR A 68 6.10 24.54 9.74
C TYR A 68 5.07 25.15 10.69
N PHE A 69 5.50 25.73 11.82
CA PHE A 69 4.58 26.33 12.77
C PHE A 69 4.02 27.68 12.32
N ARG A 70 4.65 28.34 11.33
CA ARG A 70 4.09 29.52 10.66
C ARG A 70 2.99 29.13 9.68
N ASP A 71 3.24 28.15 8.81
CA ASP A 71 2.28 27.61 7.86
C ASP A 71 2.66 26.18 7.46
N PHE A 72 2.06 25.19 8.12
CA PHE A 72 2.39 23.77 7.91
C PHE A 72 1.94 23.27 6.53
N ARG A 73 0.87 23.86 5.96
CA ARG A 73 0.34 23.46 4.64
C ARG A 73 1.29 23.91 3.55
N GLN A 74 1.69 25.19 3.59
CA GLN A 74 2.63 25.75 2.62
C GLN A 74 4.01 25.10 2.76
N THR A 75 4.50 24.89 3.99
CA THR A 75 5.77 24.17 4.23
C THR A 75 5.77 22.79 3.57
N ARG A 76 4.69 22.02 3.74
CA ARG A 76 4.59 20.67 3.16
C ARG A 76 4.44 20.71 1.65
N HIS A 77 3.66 21.65 1.13
CA HIS A 77 3.53 21.86 -0.31
C HIS A 77 4.88 22.19 -0.97
N GLU A 78 5.63 23.16 -0.43
CA GLU A 78 6.95 23.53 -0.96
C GLU A 78 7.94 22.36 -0.85
N LEU A 79 7.86 21.57 0.22
CA LEU A 79 8.67 20.37 0.37
C LEU A 79 8.30 19.29 -0.66
N ASP A 80 7.01 19.09 -0.96
CA ASP A 80 6.53 18.17 -1.99
C ASP A 80 6.93 18.62 -3.41
N GLN A 81 7.15 19.92 -3.62
CA GLN A 81 7.65 20.49 -4.88
C GLN A 81 9.18 20.46 -5.00
N PHE A 82 9.91 20.12 -3.93
CA PHE A 82 11.35 19.87 -4.00
C PHE A 82 11.64 18.70 -4.96
N GLU A 83 12.78 18.73 -5.66
CA GLU A 83 13.09 17.74 -6.73
C GLU A 83 12.87 16.29 -6.27
N GLY A 84 13.42 15.92 -5.11
CA GLY A 84 13.23 14.57 -4.55
C GLY A 84 11.79 14.29 -4.11
N GLY A 85 11.02 15.32 -3.74
CA GLY A 85 9.60 15.22 -3.40
C GLY A 85 8.74 14.92 -4.62
N VAL A 86 9.00 15.59 -5.75
CA VAL A 86 8.30 15.33 -7.01
C VAL A 86 8.56 13.89 -7.48
N ILE A 87 9.83 13.46 -7.49
CA ILE A 87 10.20 12.07 -7.86
C ILE A 87 9.52 11.08 -6.92
N PHE A 88 9.56 11.31 -5.60
CA PHE A 88 8.99 10.42 -4.60
C PHE A 88 7.47 10.30 -4.72
N ASN A 89 6.77 11.40 -4.99
CA ASN A 89 5.32 11.42 -5.15
C ASN A 89 4.88 10.72 -6.47
N GLU A 90 5.62 10.91 -7.56
CA GLU A 90 5.40 10.17 -8.81
C GLU A 90 5.69 8.67 -8.61
N LEU A 91 6.72 8.31 -7.84
CA LEU A 91 7.02 6.92 -7.48
C LEU A 91 5.91 6.30 -6.63
N LYS A 92 5.32 7.05 -5.69
CA LYS A 92 4.14 6.61 -4.92
C LYS A 92 2.97 6.29 -5.84
N SER A 93 2.69 7.14 -6.83
CA SER A 93 1.62 6.90 -7.83
C SER A 93 1.88 5.65 -8.67
N LEU A 94 3.13 5.42 -9.08
CA LEU A 94 3.52 4.20 -9.81
C LEU A 94 3.37 2.95 -8.93
N ARG A 95 3.79 3.01 -7.66
CA ARG A 95 3.61 1.91 -6.69
C ARG A 95 2.16 1.59 -6.41
N LEU A 96 1.30 2.61 -6.31
CA LEU A 96 -0.14 2.41 -6.18
C LEU A 96 -0.69 1.66 -7.39
N SER A 97 -0.23 1.99 -8.59
CA SER A 97 -0.65 1.31 -9.82
C SER A 97 -0.23 -0.16 -9.85
N LEU A 98 0.98 -0.46 -9.36
CA LEU A 98 1.45 -1.84 -9.19
C LEU A 98 0.59 -2.59 -8.17
N SER A 99 0.30 -1.99 -7.01
CA SER A 99 -0.58 -2.57 -5.99
C SER A 99 -1.94 -2.91 -6.58
N ILE A 100 -2.60 -1.95 -7.25
CA ILE A 100 -3.90 -2.16 -7.87
C ILE A 100 -3.88 -3.32 -8.88
N PHE A 101 -2.79 -3.48 -9.64
CA PHE A 101 -2.64 -4.62 -10.54
C PHE A 101 -2.51 -5.95 -9.79
N VAL A 102 -1.66 -6.01 -8.76
CA VAL A 102 -1.49 -7.23 -7.93
C VAL A 102 -2.79 -7.58 -7.23
N ASP A 103 -3.44 -6.60 -6.59
CA ASP A 103 -4.74 -6.77 -5.92
C ASP A 103 -5.81 -7.29 -6.89
N ALA A 104 -5.85 -6.79 -8.14
CA ALA A 104 -6.78 -7.28 -9.15
C ALA A 104 -6.54 -8.74 -9.55
N VAL A 105 -5.27 -9.18 -9.58
CA VAL A 105 -4.90 -10.58 -9.82
C VAL A 105 -5.27 -11.44 -8.62
N ASP A 106 -4.98 -11.01 -7.40
CA ASP A 106 -5.32 -11.73 -6.18
C ASP A 106 -6.85 -11.88 -5.99
N ASP A 107 -7.61 -10.84 -6.32
CA ASP A 107 -9.07 -10.89 -6.38
C ASP A 107 -9.55 -11.94 -7.39
N LEU A 108 -8.93 -12.01 -8.58
CA LEU A 108 -9.22 -13.03 -9.58
C LEU A 108 -8.91 -14.44 -9.07
N MET A 109 -7.75 -14.64 -8.43
CA MET A 109 -7.37 -15.94 -7.85
C MET A 109 -8.32 -16.36 -6.73
N THR A 110 -8.71 -15.43 -5.87
CA THR A 110 -9.69 -15.66 -4.80
C THR A 110 -11.04 -16.09 -5.36
N LEU A 111 -11.51 -15.45 -6.44
CA LEU A 111 -12.75 -15.81 -7.11
C LEU A 111 -12.69 -17.21 -7.77
N ILE A 112 -11.57 -17.53 -8.42
CA ILE A 112 -11.32 -18.85 -9.00
C ILE A 112 -11.35 -19.92 -7.90
N ASN A 113 -10.57 -19.74 -6.83
CA ASN A 113 -10.49 -20.68 -5.71
C ASN A 113 -11.84 -20.86 -5.01
N ARG A 114 -12.60 -19.78 -4.84
CA ARG A 114 -13.97 -19.85 -4.34
C ARG A 114 -14.85 -20.72 -5.24
N PHE A 115 -14.78 -20.55 -6.56
CA PHE A 115 -15.52 -21.42 -7.48
C PHE A 115 -15.08 -22.89 -7.34
N LYS A 116 -13.77 -23.17 -7.29
CA LYS A 116 -13.25 -24.55 -7.12
C LYS A 116 -13.83 -25.23 -5.89
N PHE A 117 -13.89 -24.49 -4.77
CA PHE A 117 -14.45 -24.96 -3.51
C PHE A 117 -15.96 -25.15 -3.58
N GLU A 118 -16.72 -24.14 -4.01
CA GLU A 118 -18.19 -24.24 -4.06
C GLU A 118 -18.65 -25.34 -5.03
N SER A 119 -17.99 -25.47 -6.18
CA SER A 119 -18.31 -26.47 -7.21
C SER A 119 -18.01 -27.92 -6.80
N SER A 120 -17.31 -28.14 -5.69
CA SER A 120 -17.10 -29.47 -5.11
C SER A 120 -18.36 -30.01 -4.40
N ARG A 121 -19.29 -29.12 -4.05
CA ARG A 121 -20.53 -29.47 -3.33
C ARG A 121 -21.62 -29.91 -4.32
N PRO A 122 -22.30 -31.04 -4.10
CA PRO A 122 -23.38 -31.50 -4.98
C PRO A 122 -24.48 -30.46 -5.21
N GLU A 123 -24.82 -29.70 -4.16
CA GLU A 123 -25.89 -28.71 -4.18
C GLU A 123 -25.59 -27.55 -5.13
N PHE A 124 -24.32 -27.25 -5.39
CA PHE A 124 -23.90 -26.20 -6.32
C PHE A 124 -24.47 -26.41 -7.72
N TRP A 125 -24.65 -27.67 -8.12
CA TRP A 125 -25.12 -28.08 -9.44
C TRP A 125 -26.65 -28.16 -9.56
N HIS A 126 -27.38 -27.96 -8.47
CA HIS A 126 -28.84 -27.93 -8.52
C HIS A 126 -29.32 -26.78 -9.42
N GLN A 127 -30.36 -27.04 -10.22
CA GLN A 127 -30.92 -26.05 -11.14
C GLN A 127 -31.34 -24.76 -10.42
N THR A 128 -31.79 -24.87 -9.17
CA THR A 128 -32.14 -23.73 -8.30
C THR A 128 -30.96 -22.81 -8.00
N ASN A 129 -29.72 -23.33 -8.06
CA ASN A 129 -28.49 -22.60 -7.80
C ASN A 129 -27.80 -22.08 -9.08
N ARG A 130 -28.45 -22.22 -10.25
CA ARG A 130 -27.92 -21.76 -11.53
C ARG A 130 -27.51 -20.30 -11.57
N HIS A 131 -28.30 -19.46 -10.90
CA HIS A 131 -27.98 -18.05 -10.81
C HIS A 131 -26.68 -17.80 -10.04
N SER A 132 -26.45 -18.53 -8.95
CA SER A 132 -25.28 -18.36 -8.08
C SER A 132 -23.97 -18.63 -8.81
N TYR A 133 -23.86 -19.73 -9.57
CA TYR A 133 -22.63 -20.00 -10.30
C TYR A 133 -22.43 -19.11 -11.52
N THR A 134 -23.52 -18.67 -12.17
CA THR A 134 -23.46 -17.67 -13.26
C THR A 134 -22.90 -16.33 -12.74
N GLN A 135 -23.28 -15.93 -11.52
CA GLN A 135 -22.70 -14.74 -10.88
C GLN A 135 -21.21 -14.89 -10.60
N ILE A 136 -20.74 -16.06 -10.18
CA ILE A 136 -19.32 -16.30 -9.94
C ILE A 136 -18.54 -16.26 -11.25
N GLU A 137 -19.05 -16.89 -12.32
CA GLU A 137 -18.47 -16.81 -13.66
C GLU A 137 -18.33 -15.36 -14.13
N THR A 138 -19.39 -14.56 -13.97
CA THR A 138 -19.38 -13.12 -14.30
C THR A 138 -18.33 -12.35 -13.50
N LYS A 139 -18.18 -12.66 -12.21
CA LYS A 139 -17.15 -12.05 -11.35
C LYS A 139 -15.74 -12.43 -11.79
N ILE A 140 -15.50 -13.68 -12.20
CA ILE A 140 -14.20 -14.13 -12.72
C ILE A 140 -13.90 -13.42 -14.03
N GLN A 141 -14.86 -13.31 -14.93
CA GLN A 141 -14.71 -12.56 -16.19
C GLN A 141 -14.39 -11.08 -15.96
N ARG A 142 -15.08 -10.46 -14.99
CA ARG A 142 -14.75 -9.11 -14.53
C ARG A 142 -13.32 -9.04 -13.97
N GLY A 143 -12.91 -10.01 -13.16
CA GLY A 143 -11.56 -10.08 -12.60
C GLY A 143 -10.47 -10.18 -13.67
N MET A 144 -10.68 -11.00 -14.71
CA MET A 144 -9.78 -11.08 -15.88
C MET A 144 -9.67 -9.76 -16.62
N LEU A 145 -10.81 -9.11 -16.89
CA LEU A 145 -10.82 -7.81 -17.56
C LEU A 145 -10.11 -6.75 -16.71
N SER A 146 -10.43 -6.66 -15.42
CA SER A 146 -9.79 -5.73 -14.48
C SER A 146 -8.28 -5.95 -14.42
N SER A 147 -7.82 -7.19 -14.30
CA SER A 147 -6.40 -7.53 -14.26
C SER A 147 -5.67 -7.11 -15.54
N ALA A 148 -6.25 -7.38 -16.72
CA ALA A 148 -5.69 -6.97 -18.00
C ALA A 148 -5.68 -5.43 -18.17
N MET A 149 -6.72 -4.73 -17.71
CA MET A 149 -6.79 -3.27 -17.73
C MET A 149 -5.73 -2.65 -16.81
N CYS A 150 -5.60 -3.14 -15.58
CA CYS A 150 -4.62 -2.66 -14.61
C CYS A 150 -3.19 -2.91 -15.07
N ALA A 151 -2.92 -4.06 -15.71
CA ALA A 151 -1.61 -4.34 -16.33
C ALA A 151 -1.25 -3.27 -17.37
N MET A 152 -2.21 -2.84 -18.18
CA MET A 152 -1.98 -1.81 -19.21
C MET A 152 -1.77 -0.42 -18.60
N ALA A 153 -2.59 -0.04 -17.63
CA ALA A 153 -2.40 1.21 -16.91
C ALA A 153 -1.02 1.27 -16.24
N LEU A 154 -0.56 0.15 -15.66
CA LEU A 154 0.77 0.06 -15.07
C LEU A 154 1.89 0.25 -16.10
N VAL A 155 1.76 -0.32 -17.29
CA VAL A 155 2.72 -0.11 -18.40
C VAL A 155 2.76 1.37 -18.79
N ASP A 156 1.60 2.01 -18.95
CA ASP A 156 1.53 3.42 -19.34
C ASP A 156 2.10 4.34 -18.25
N HIS A 157 1.79 4.09 -16.98
CA HIS A 157 2.36 4.83 -15.86
C HIS A 157 3.87 4.63 -15.75
N SER A 158 4.37 3.41 -15.99
CA SER A 158 5.81 3.12 -15.99
C SER A 158 6.55 3.89 -17.09
N ARG A 159 6.00 3.89 -18.31
CA ARG A 159 6.56 4.65 -19.45
C ARG A 159 6.53 6.16 -19.20
N ALA A 160 5.41 6.67 -18.70
CA ALA A 160 5.27 8.09 -18.37
C ALA A 160 6.27 8.51 -17.28
N PHE A 161 6.48 7.65 -16.28
CA PHE A 161 7.48 7.88 -15.24
C PHE A 161 8.89 7.92 -15.83
N VAL A 162 9.30 6.90 -16.60
CA VAL A 162 10.68 6.83 -17.15
C VAL A 162 10.97 7.93 -18.16
N LYS A 163 9.95 8.38 -18.90
CA LYS A 163 10.08 9.55 -19.77
C LYS A 163 10.48 10.81 -19.00
N LYS A 164 9.96 11.00 -17.78
CA LYS A 164 10.32 12.12 -16.89
C LYS A 164 11.63 11.87 -16.14
N TYR A 165 11.84 10.63 -15.71
CA TYR A 165 12.97 10.21 -14.88
C TYR A 165 13.66 9.00 -15.52
N PRO A 166 14.55 9.22 -16.51
CA PRO A 166 15.21 8.14 -17.23
C PRO A 166 15.95 7.20 -16.30
N ILE A 167 15.83 5.89 -16.51
CA ILE A 167 16.53 4.84 -15.74
C ILE A 167 17.46 4.09 -16.69
N ASP A 168 18.70 3.87 -16.27
CA ASP A 168 19.70 3.20 -17.09
C ASP A 168 19.34 1.72 -17.24
N GLY A 169 19.43 1.20 -18.46
CA GLY A 169 19.06 -0.20 -18.76
C GLY A 169 17.55 -0.46 -18.85
N TYR A 170 16.69 0.58 -18.84
CA TYR A 170 15.23 0.39 -18.84
C TYR A 170 14.72 -0.34 -20.08
N GLU A 171 15.09 0.11 -21.27
CA GLU A 171 14.61 -0.50 -22.52
C GLU A 171 15.17 -1.92 -22.68
N GLU A 172 16.42 -2.15 -22.27
CA GLU A 172 17.05 -3.47 -22.25
C GLU A 172 16.33 -4.41 -21.29
N GLN A 173 15.96 -3.94 -20.11
CA GLN A 173 15.23 -4.74 -19.14
C GLN A 173 13.79 -5.01 -19.60
N VAL A 174 13.10 -4.03 -20.19
CA VAL A 174 11.78 -4.21 -20.80
C VAL A 174 11.87 -5.25 -21.92
N ALA A 175 12.90 -5.19 -22.76
CA ALA A 175 13.14 -6.16 -23.81
C ALA A 175 13.38 -7.57 -23.24
N ALA A 176 14.26 -7.69 -22.24
CA ALA A 176 14.58 -8.94 -21.59
C ALA A 176 13.38 -9.58 -20.89
N CYS A 177 12.52 -8.78 -20.25
CA CYS A 177 11.35 -9.27 -19.53
C CYS A 177 10.13 -9.50 -20.44
N PHE A 178 9.82 -8.59 -21.36
CA PHE A 178 8.50 -8.57 -22.01
C PHE A 178 8.51 -8.74 -23.52
N GLN A 179 9.63 -8.51 -24.23
CA GLN A 179 9.63 -8.57 -25.70
C GLN A 179 9.44 -9.99 -26.23
N LYS A 180 10.01 -10.98 -25.54
CA LYS A 180 9.88 -12.42 -25.86
C LYS A 180 8.81 -13.11 -25.01
N ASP A 181 8.10 -12.37 -24.16
CA ASP A 181 7.04 -12.93 -23.34
C ASP A 181 5.71 -12.85 -24.08
N ASP A 182 5.36 -13.94 -24.75
CA ASP A 182 4.10 -14.06 -25.50
C ASP A 182 2.86 -13.85 -24.60
N ARG A 183 2.96 -14.13 -23.28
CA ARG A 183 1.89 -13.88 -22.30
C ARG A 183 1.60 -12.40 -22.18
N HIS A 184 2.63 -11.56 -22.19
CA HIS A 184 2.47 -10.09 -22.11
C HIS A 184 1.64 -9.56 -23.28
N ARG A 185 1.94 -10.01 -24.50
CA ARG A 185 1.20 -9.60 -25.71
C ARG A 185 -0.20 -10.16 -25.76
N PHE A 186 -0.39 -11.37 -25.26
CA PHE A 186 -1.70 -11.96 -25.10
C PHE A 186 -2.54 -11.13 -24.12
N ILE A 187 -2.06 -10.86 -22.90
CA ILE A 187 -2.78 -10.04 -21.89
C ILE A 187 -3.11 -8.64 -22.40
N HIS A 188 -2.16 -7.99 -23.09
CA HIS A 188 -2.40 -6.69 -23.73
C HIS A 188 -3.57 -6.74 -24.73
N SER A 189 -3.64 -7.80 -25.52
CA SER A 189 -4.70 -7.97 -26.54
C SER A 189 -6.00 -8.48 -25.92
N LEU A 190 -5.90 -9.23 -24.81
CA LEU A 190 -7.01 -9.85 -24.11
C LEU A 190 -8.03 -8.82 -23.63
N ARG A 191 -7.58 -7.61 -23.22
CA ARG A 191 -8.48 -6.49 -22.92
C ARG A 191 -9.52 -6.26 -24.01
N VAL A 192 -9.04 -6.15 -25.25
CA VAL A 192 -9.87 -5.89 -26.43
C VAL A 192 -10.61 -7.16 -26.83
N GLY A 193 -9.97 -8.31 -26.71
CA GLY A 193 -10.60 -9.60 -26.98
C GLY A 193 -11.83 -9.85 -26.11
N ILE A 194 -11.74 -9.63 -24.79
CA ILE A 194 -12.85 -9.85 -23.84
C ILE A 194 -14.06 -8.95 -24.16
N THR A 195 -13.84 -7.71 -24.58
CA THR A 195 -14.95 -6.79 -24.90
C THR A 195 -15.64 -7.18 -26.22
N HIS A 196 -14.91 -7.71 -27.20
CA HIS A 196 -15.44 -8.04 -28.53
C HIS A 196 -15.94 -9.48 -28.69
N LEU A 197 -15.34 -10.44 -27.99
CA LEU A 197 -15.80 -11.83 -27.99
C LEU A 197 -17.08 -12.03 -27.17
N GLY A 198 -17.61 -10.95 -26.57
CA GLY A 198 -18.74 -10.96 -25.68
C GLY A 198 -18.44 -11.86 -24.51
N VAL A 199 -17.59 -11.38 -23.57
CA VAL A 199 -17.26 -12.04 -22.31
C VAL A 199 -17.31 -13.56 -22.50
N THR A 200 -16.33 -14.09 -23.26
CA THR A 200 -16.25 -15.52 -23.59
C THR A 200 -16.70 -16.29 -22.37
N LYS A 201 -17.81 -17.05 -22.46
CA LYS A 201 -18.30 -17.89 -21.36
C LYS A 201 -17.05 -18.55 -20.79
N ALA A 202 -16.71 -18.22 -19.56
CA ALA A 202 -15.46 -18.64 -19.00
C ALA A 202 -15.65 -20.14 -18.82
N ASN A 203 -15.14 -20.89 -19.79
CA ASN A 203 -15.40 -22.30 -19.88
C ASN A 203 -14.56 -22.93 -18.78
N TRP A 204 -15.21 -23.25 -17.68
CA TRP A 204 -14.59 -24.03 -16.64
C TRP A 204 -14.61 -25.50 -17.06
N GLU A 205 -13.52 -26.19 -16.82
CA GLU A 205 -13.40 -27.63 -17.04
C GLU A 205 -13.18 -28.31 -15.70
N ILE A 206 -14.03 -29.28 -15.37
CA ILE A 206 -13.88 -30.12 -14.19
C ILE A 206 -13.41 -31.48 -14.68
N ASN A 207 -12.18 -31.82 -14.34
CA ASN A 207 -11.62 -33.14 -14.62
C ASN A 207 -11.60 -33.95 -13.33
N VAL A 208 -12.18 -35.14 -13.36
CA VAL A 208 -12.15 -36.09 -12.24
C VAL A 208 -11.25 -37.25 -12.64
N SER A 209 -10.15 -37.41 -11.92
CA SER A 209 -9.15 -38.44 -12.17
C SER A 209 -8.89 -39.26 -10.89
N LYS A 210 -8.06 -40.30 -10.99
CA LYS A 210 -7.60 -41.06 -9.81
C LYS A 210 -6.81 -40.21 -8.81
N GLU A 211 -6.20 -39.12 -9.28
CA GLU A 211 -5.40 -38.17 -8.48
C GLU A 211 -6.26 -37.10 -7.81
N GLY A 212 -7.56 -37.08 -8.11
CA GLY A 212 -8.53 -36.16 -7.53
C GLY A 212 -9.28 -35.34 -8.57
N ARG A 213 -10.00 -34.34 -8.06
CA ARG A 213 -10.82 -33.41 -8.85
C ARG A 213 -10.03 -32.13 -9.11
N THR A 214 -9.83 -31.80 -10.38
CA THR A 214 -9.23 -30.53 -10.80
C THR A 214 -10.27 -29.67 -11.50
N VAL A 215 -10.19 -28.36 -11.27
CA VAL A 215 -11.08 -27.36 -11.88
C VAL A 215 -10.19 -26.28 -12.45
N SER A 216 -10.29 -26.04 -13.75
CA SER A 216 -9.53 -24.99 -14.44
C SER A 216 -10.49 -24.04 -15.15
N PHE A 217 -10.11 -22.77 -15.23
CA PHE A 217 -10.80 -21.78 -16.06
C PHE A 217 -10.03 -21.63 -17.36
N LEU A 218 -10.65 -22.05 -18.46
CA LEU A 218 -9.99 -22.15 -19.75
C LEU A 218 -10.61 -21.15 -20.73
N LEU A 219 -9.77 -20.26 -21.26
CA LEU A 219 -10.10 -19.50 -22.46
C LEU A 219 -9.87 -20.43 -23.66
N ARG A 220 -10.95 -21.08 -24.12
CA ARG A 220 -10.88 -22.07 -25.19
C ARG A 220 -10.27 -21.48 -26.46
N LYS A 221 -9.36 -22.25 -27.07
CA LYS A 221 -8.68 -21.86 -28.31
C LYS A 221 -9.66 -21.47 -29.41
N ASP A 222 -10.70 -22.27 -29.61
CA ASP A 222 -11.70 -22.02 -30.66
C ASP A 222 -12.47 -20.72 -30.43
N ASP A 223 -12.80 -20.40 -29.17
CA ASP A 223 -13.48 -19.14 -28.82
C ASP A 223 -12.55 -17.94 -28.99
N LEU A 224 -11.28 -18.07 -28.59
CA LEU A 224 -10.27 -17.03 -28.78
C LEU A 224 -10.06 -16.75 -30.28
N LEU A 225 -9.93 -17.78 -31.11
CA LEU A 225 -9.67 -17.64 -32.54
C LEU A 225 -10.86 -17.11 -33.36
N ARG A 226 -12.06 -17.00 -32.77
CA ARG A 226 -13.20 -16.30 -33.40
C ARG A 226 -12.94 -14.81 -33.58
N TRP A 227 -12.12 -14.21 -32.72
CA TRP A 227 -11.69 -12.84 -32.90
C TRP A 227 -10.42 -12.82 -33.75
N ASN A 228 -10.48 -12.12 -34.87
CA ASN A 228 -9.41 -12.10 -35.88
C ASN A 228 -8.36 -11.01 -35.66
N ASN A 229 -8.60 -10.09 -34.72
CA ASN A 229 -7.72 -8.92 -34.48
C ASN A 229 -6.68 -9.14 -33.38
N TRP A 230 -6.30 -10.41 -33.11
CA TRP A 230 -5.11 -10.70 -32.30
C TRP A 230 -3.85 -10.25 -33.03
N ASN A 231 -2.92 -9.63 -32.31
CA ASN A 231 -1.58 -9.41 -32.86
C ASN A 231 -0.85 -10.76 -33.08
N ALA A 232 0.18 -10.77 -33.92
CA ALA A 232 0.87 -12.00 -34.32
C ALA A 232 1.43 -12.81 -33.12
N GLN A 233 2.00 -12.15 -32.12
CA GLN A 233 2.54 -12.80 -30.92
C GLN A 233 1.42 -13.40 -30.05
N ALA A 234 0.34 -12.65 -29.81
CA ALA A 234 -0.83 -13.15 -29.09
C ALA A 234 -1.50 -14.33 -29.82
N LYS A 235 -1.58 -14.28 -31.15
CA LYS A 235 -2.09 -15.41 -31.95
C LYS A 235 -1.19 -16.63 -31.86
N SER A 236 0.13 -16.44 -31.93
CA SER A 236 1.11 -17.52 -31.72
C SER A 236 0.94 -18.16 -30.35
N PHE A 237 0.79 -17.34 -29.30
CA PHE A 237 0.50 -17.80 -27.94
C PHE A 237 -0.75 -18.68 -27.87
N ILE A 238 -1.86 -18.22 -28.46
CA ILE A 238 -3.14 -18.97 -28.50
C ILE A 238 -2.94 -20.31 -29.23
N LEU A 239 -2.22 -20.30 -30.36
CA LEU A 239 -2.01 -21.50 -31.16
C LEU A 239 -1.13 -22.54 -30.46
N ALA A 240 -0.16 -22.09 -29.66
CA ALA A 240 0.73 -22.94 -28.88
C ALA A 240 0.02 -23.70 -27.74
N HIS A 241 -1.16 -23.25 -27.32
CA HIS A 241 -1.96 -23.95 -26.32
C HIS A 241 -2.98 -24.87 -27.01
N GLU A 242 -2.90 -26.17 -26.78
CA GLU A 242 -3.71 -27.17 -27.49
C GLU A 242 -5.21 -26.96 -27.28
N LYS A 243 -5.66 -26.89 -26.01
CA LYS A 243 -7.07 -26.76 -25.64
C LYS A 243 -7.51 -25.30 -25.44
N GLY A 244 -6.60 -24.46 -24.96
CA GLY A 244 -6.88 -23.08 -24.60
C GLY A 244 -5.91 -22.58 -23.53
N VAL A 245 -6.11 -21.34 -23.11
CA VAL A 245 -5.25 -20.68 -22.13
C VAL A 245 -5.86 -20.82 -20.74
N ASP A 246 -5.13 -21.43 -19.82
CA ASP A 246 -5.52 -21.50 -18.40
C ASP A 246 -5.38 -20.11 -17.77
N VAL A 247 -6.48 -19.59 -17.25
CA VAL A 247 -6.58 -18.22 -16.71
C VAL A 247 -5.74 -18.05 -15.45
N GLU A 248 -5.77 -19.04 -14.56
CA GLU A 248 -5.06 -19.00 -13.29
C GLU A 248 -3.56 -19.01 -13.53
N ALA A 249 -3.07 -19.99 -14.30
CA ALA A 249 -1.66 -20.12 -14.64
C ALA A 249 -1.15 -18.89 -15.42
N LEU A 250 -1.96 -18.34 -16.32
CA LEU A 250 -1.61 -17.14 -17.08
C LEU A 250 -1.35 -15.93 -16.17
N PHE A 251 -2.34 -15.56 -15.35
CA PHE A 251 -2.27 -14.34 -14.55
C PHE A 251 -1.30 -14.47 -13.39
N GLU A 252 -1.20 -15.64 -12.76
CA GLU A 252 -0.24 -15.91 -11.69
C GLU A 252 1.22 -15.88 -12.22
N ALA A 253 1.48 -16.48 -13.38
CA ALA A 253 2.83 -16.43 -13.97
C ALA A 253 3.19 -15.02 -14.47
N TYR A 254 2.21 -14.27 -14.98
CA TYR A 254 2.42 -12.90 -15.44
C TYR A 254 2.62 -11.92 -14.27
N SER A 255 1.83 -12.01 -13.19
CA SER A 255 1.98 -11.13 -12.02
C SER A 255 3.37 -11.24 -11.40
N ARG A 256 3.86 -12.47 -11.19
CA ARG A 256 5.25 -12.73 -10.75
C ARG A 256 6.29 -12.06 -11.65
N HIS A 257 6.07 -12.08 -12.97
CA HIS A 257 7.00 -11.47 -13.91
C HIS A 257 7.00 -9.93 -13.79
N VAL A 258 5.82 -9.34 -13.67
CA VAL A 258 5.63 -7.90 -13.46
C VAL A 258 6.26 -7.45 -12.13
N GLU A 259 6.03 -8.17 -11.04
CA GLU A 259 6.63 -7.88 -9.73
C GLU A 259 8.15 -7.94 -9.77
N LYS A 260 8.72 -8.98 -10.41
CA LYS A 260 10.17 -9.11 -10.58
C LYS A 260 10.75 -7.91 -11.33
N PHE A 261 10.10 -7.49 -12.41
CA PHE A 261 10.50 -6.29 -13.16
C PHE A 261 10.43 -5.03 -12.28
N HIS A 262 9.34 -4.83 -11.54
CA HIS A 262 9.18 -3.64 -10.69
C HIS A 262 10.12 -3.63 -9.48
N ASN A 263 10.53 -4.80 -8.96
CA ASN A 263 11.56 -4.86 -7.93
C ASN A 263 12.92 -4.40 -8.48
N TRP A 264 13.31 -4.88 -9.67
CA TRP A 264 14.49 -4.37 -10.38
C TRP A 264 14.38 -2.87 -10.61
N PHE A 265 13.25 -2.39 -11.14
CA PHE A 265 13.01 -0.99 -11.45
C PHE A 265 13.23 -0.10 -10.23
N ARG A 266 12.71 -0.51 -9.08
CA ARG A 266 12.86 0.19 -7.81
C ARG A 266 14.34 0.30 -7.42
N ILE A 267 15.09 -0.81 -7.50
CA ILE A 267 16.52 -0.83 -7.17
C ILE A 267 17.28 0.13 -8.09
N SER A 268 17.05 0.04 -9.40
CA SER A 268 17.69 0.91 -10.40
C SER A 268 17.37 2.39 -10.17
N LEU A 269 16.13 2.72 -9.80
CA LEU A 269 15.72 4.07 -9.45
C LEU A 269 16.48 4.61 -8.23
N PHE A 270 16.57 3.82 -7.15
CA PHE A 270 17.28 4.24 -5.94
C PHE A 270 18.79 4.35 -6.18
N ASN A 271 19.36 3.53 -7.06
CA ASN A 271 20.76 3.68 -7.45
C ASN A 271 21.01 4.99 -8.20
N LYS A 272 20.09 5.42 -9.06
CA LYS A 272 20.25 6.63 -9.88
C LYS A 272 19.87 7.92 -9.15
N TYR A 273 18.73 7.94 -8.47
CA TYR A 273 18.16 9.13 -7.81
C TYR A 273 18.30 9.09 -6.29
N GLY A 274 19.12 8.18 -5.75
CA GLY A 274 19.23 7.95 -4.30
C GLY A 274 19.64 9.18 -3.51
N ALA A 275 20.56 9.99 -4.02
CA ALA A 275 20.99 11.22 -3.35
C ALA A 275 19.83 12.24 -3.22
N THR A 276 19.16 12.54 -4.33
CA THR A 276 18.02 13.46 -4.39
C THR A 276 16.86 12.99 -3.51
N LEU A 277 16.53 11.69 -3.58
CA LEU A 277 15.48 11.08 -2.75
C LEU A 277 15.87 11.11 -1.27
N SER A 278 17.11 10.79 -0.92
CA SER A 278 17.60 10.78 0.47
C SER A 278 17.49 12.16 1.11
N GLU A 279 17.86 13.22 0.38
CA GLU A 279 17.74 14.58 0.88
C GLU A 279 16.28 14.97 1.17
N TYR A 280 15.37 14.71 0.22
CA TYR A 280 13.94 14.94 0.43
C TYR A 280 13.40 14.14 1.63
N LEU A 281 13.72 12.86 1.73
CA LEU A 281 13.26 11.99 2.81
C LEU A 281 13.80 12.43 4.18
N ARG A 282 15.00 13.04 4.23
CA ARG A 282 15.53 13.66 5.44
C ARG A 282 14.64 14.82 5.89
N TYR A 283 14.29 15.73 4.99
CA TYR A 283 13.41 16.86 5.30
C TYR A 283 12.01 16.41 5.70
N LEU A 284 11.44 15.44 4.98
CA LEU A 284 10.14 14.87 5.28
C LEU A 284 10.12 14.23 6.67
N ARG A 285 11.18 13.51 7.05
CA ARG A 285 11.32 12.95 8.41
C ARG A 285 11.34 14.04 9.48
N ILE A 286 12.04 15.15 9.24
CA ILE A 286 12.09 16.28 10.18
C ILE A 286 10.69 16.89 10.34
N VAL A 287 10.00 17.18 9.24
CA VAL A 287 8.65 17.77 9.28
C VAL A 287 7.65 16.84 9.96
N ASN A 288 7.66 15.55 9.63
CA ASN A 288 6.81 14.56 10.28
C ASN A 288 7.09 14.42 11.78
N SER A 289 8.34 14.67 12.22
CA SER A 289 8.67 14.70 13.65
C SER A 289 7.97 15.85 14.38
N PHE A 290 7.76 17.01 13.74
CA PHE A 290 7.01 18.11 14.35
C PHE A 290 5.52 17.79 14.46
N GLU A 291 4.95 17.20 13.41
CA GLU A 291 3.56 16.74 13.39
C GLU A 291 3.32 15.69 14.49
N SER A 292 4.20 14.69 14.57
CA SER A 292 4.14 13.65 15.61
C SER A 292 4.26 14.24 17.01
N GLN A 293 5.22 15.15 17.24
CA GLN A 293 5.38 15.82 18.53
C GLN A 293 4.12 16.62 18.92
N ALA A 294 3.53 17.36 17.98
CA ALA A 294 2.32 18.13 18.23
C ALA A 294 1.12 17.22 18.55
N ASN A 295 0.94 16.15 17.78
CA ASN A 295 -0.15 15.18 17.98
C ASN A 295 -0.04 14.48 19.33
N TRP A 296 1.16 14.04 19.75
CA TRP A 296 1.34 13.41 21.05
C TRP A 296 1.12 14.38 22.22
N ASN A 297 1.58 15.62 22.10
CA ASN A 297 1.29 16.65 23.12
C ASN A 297 -0.21 16.89 23.24
N LEU A 298 -0.93 17.01 22.13
CA LEU A 298 -2.38 17.17 22.12
C LEU A 298 -3.09 15.98 22.78
N LEU A 299 -2.69 14.77 22.40
CA LEU A 299 -3.29 13.53 22.91
C LEU A 299 -3.09 13.39 24.41
N LEU A 300 -1.84 13.51 24.89
CA LEU A 300 -1.50 13.27 26.30
C LEU A 300 -1.92 14.42 27.22
N LYS A 301 -1.84 15.68 26.77
CA LYS A 301 -2.15 16.83 27.63
C LYS A 301 -3.61 17.24 27.62
N GLN A 302 -4.34 16.97 26.53
CA GLN A 302 -5.73 17.44 26.38
C GLN A 302 -6.71 16.27 26.23
N ILE A 303 -6.57 15.46 25.18
CA ILE A 303 -7.62 14.49 24.81
C ILE A 303 -7.81 13.43 25.88
N VAL A 304 -6.73 12.74 26.25
CA VAL A 304 -6.84 11.62 27.19
C VAL A 304 -7.33 12.07 28.58
N PRO A 305 -6.76 13.14 29.19
CA PRO A 305 -7.25 13.61 30.48
C PRO A 305 -8.70 14.12 30.45
N GLN A 306 -9.09 14.88 29.42
CA GLN A 306 -10.43 15.50 29.36
C GLN A 306 -11.53 14.47 29.09
N GLN A 307 -11.26 13.50 28.22
CA GLN A 307 -12.24 12.48 27.85
C GLN A 307 -12.21 11.26 28.78
N LYS A 308 -11.28 11.22 29.75
CA LYS A 308 -11.07 10.09 30.67
C LYS A 308 -10.90 8.76 29.92
N ILE A 309 -10.21 8.82 28.78
CA ILE A 309 -9.92 7.66 27.94
C ILE A 309 -8.88 6.79 28.65
N ASP A 310 -9.08 5.47 28.66
CA ASP A 310 -8.00 4.53 29.01
C ASP A 310 -7.06 4.36 27.79
N PRO A 311 -5.79 4.80 27.85
CA PRO A 311 -4.85 4.69 26.73
C PRO A 311 -4.68 3.26 26.21
N TYR A 312 -4.79 2.26 27.09
CA TYR A 312 -4.54 0.86 26.76
C TYR A 312 -5.58 0.30 25.79
N MET A 313 -6.80 0.85 25.78
CA MET A 313 -7.88 0.45 24.86
C MET A 313 -7.60 0.83 23.40
N TYR A 314 -6.68 1.76 23.16
CA TYR A 314 -6.38 2.29 21.84
C TYR A 314 -5.04 1.79 21.28
N LEU A 315 -4.28 1.00 22.04
CA LEU A 315 -2.97 0.50 21.60
C LEU A 315 -3.06 -0.33 20.32
N GLY A 316 -4.16 -1.09 20.11
CA GLY A 316 -4.38 -1.84 18.87
C GLY A 316 -4.57 -1.00 17.62
N GLN A 317 -4.71 0.33 17.74
CA GLN A 317 -4.69 1.24 16.60
C GLN A 317 -3.26 1.59 16.15
N TYR A 318 -2.27 1.39 17.03
CA TYR A 318 -0.88 1.79 16.80
C TYR A 318 0.09 0.61 16.77
N LEU A 319 -0.27 -0.52 17.38
CA LEU A 319 0.56 -1.71 17.55
C LEU A 319 -0.06 -2.91 16.84
N THR A 320 0.81 -3.76 16.29
CA THR A 320 0.44 -5.08 15.76
C THR A 320 0.07 -6.05 16.90
N GLU A 321 -0.58 -7.18 16.58
CA GLU A 321 -0.94 -8.20 17.58
C GLU A 321 0.29 -8.70 18.35
N GLU A 322 1.38 -9.02 17.65
CA GLU A 322 2.65 -9.45 18.26
C GLU A 322 3.23 -8.38 19.21
N GLN A 323 3.17 -7.10 18.81
CA GLN A 323 3.62 -5.99 19.65
C GLN A 323 2.73 -5.78 20.87
N LEU A 324 1.43 -6.03 20.77
CA LEU A 324 0.51 -5.97 21.90
C LEU A 324 0.80 -7.10 22.90
N GLU A 325 1.02 -8.33 22.42
CA GLU A 325 1.41 -9.46 23.27
C GLU A 325 2.69 -9.16 24.05
N ASP A 326 3.71 -8.64 23.36
CA ASP A 326 4.96 -8.20 23.98
C ASP A 326 4.73 -7.12 25.04
N VAL A 327 3.94 -6.07 24.75
CA VAL A 327 3.60 -5.01 25.71
C VAL A 327 2.80 -5.55 26.91
N PHE A 328 1.85 -6.45 26.69
CA PHE A 328 1.00 -6.99 27.75
C PHE A 328 1.67 -8.10 28.57
N SER A 329 2.80 -8.64 28.10
CA SER A 329 3.65 -9.52 28.90
C SER A 329 4.37 -8.81 30.05
N LEU A 330 4.52 -7.47 29.94
CA LEU A 330 5.16 -6.63 30.95
C LEU A 330 4.19 -6.28 32.09
N PRO A 331 4.69 -5.98 33.31
CA PRO A 331 3.82 -5.67 34.44
C PRO A 331 2.87 -4.49 34.14
N PHE A 332 1.58 -4.69 34.37
CA PHE A 332 0.54 -3.74 33.98
C PHE A 332 0.73 -2.36 34.64
N ARG A 333 0.69 -1.31 33.82
CA ARG A 333 0.92 0.10 34.21
C ARG A 333 2.28 0.36 34.87
N SER A 334 3.26 -0.52 34.62
CA SER A 334 4.64 -0.29 35.02
C SER A 334 5.34 0.70 34.09
N LYS A 335 6.42 1.29 34.60
CA LYS A 335 7.30 2.14 33.81
C LYS A 335 7.89 1.40 32.60
N GLU A 336 8.27 0.14 32.80
CA GLU A 336 8.82 -0.74 31.76
C GLU A 336 7.82 -0.96 30.61
N GLN A 337 6.56 -1.22 30.95
CA GLN A 337 5.50 -1.37 29.94
C GLN A 337 5.31 -0.07 29.14
N ILE A 338 5.27 1.08 29.81
CA ILE A 338 5.05 2.37 29.15
C ILE A 338 6.27 2.76 28.30
N ASP A 339 7.49 2.49 28.77
CA ASP A 339 8.71 2.69 27.98
C ASP A 339 8.72 1.79 26.75
N ARG A 340 8.21 0.56 26.86
CA ARG A 340 8.07 -0.34 25.70
C ARG A 340 7.06 0.20 24.69
N ILE A 341 5.90 0.68 25.14
CA ILE A 341 4.91 1.34 24.28
C ILE A 341 5.55 2.54 23.57
N ILE A 342 6.23 3.42 24.31
CA ILE A 342 6.92 4.59 23.74
C ILE A 342 7.92 4.15 22.66
N ALA A 343 8.74 3.13 22.92
CA ALA A 343 9.73 2.65 21.96
C ALA A 343 9.10 2.13 20.66
N LEU A 344 7.89 1.57 20.73
CA LEU A 344 7.15 1.05 19.58
C LEU A 344 6.42 2.15 18.80
N VAL A 345 5.86 3.15 19.49
CA VAL A 345 5.04 4.21 18.84
C VAL A 345 5.84 5.46 18.45
N ASP A 346 7.02 5.70 19.05
CA ASP A 346 7.85 6.88 18.80
C ASP A 346 8.76 6.72 17.56
N VAL A 347 8.12 6.52 16.41
CA VAL A 347 8.80 6.29 15.10
C VAL A 347 9.79 7.40 14.75
N TYR A 348 9.52 8.64 15.16
CA TYR A 348 10.33 9.82 14.84
C TYR A 348 11.30 10.23 15.95
N ARG A 349 11.36 9.47 17.06
CA ARG A 349 12.20 9.78 18.24
C ARG A 349 11.92 11.18 18.81
N VAL A 350 10.64 11.54 18.91
CA VAL A 350 10.15 12.83 19.38
C VAL A 350 9.81 12.83 20.87
N CYS A 351 9.85 11.68 21.54
CA CYS A 351 9.57 11.56 22.97
C CYS A 351 10.68 12.21 23.80
N THR A 352 10.44 13.45 24.21
CA THR A 352 11.26 14.16 25.19
C THR A 352 11.00 13.62 26.60
N ASN A 353 11.88 13.95 27.55
CA ASN A 353 11.65 13.62 28.96
C ASN A 353 10.31 14.18 29.46
N GLU A 354 9.92 15.38 29.03
CA GLU A 354 8.63 15.97 29.36
C GLU A 354 7.46 15.12 28.82
N LEU A 355 7.50 14.75 27.53
CA LEU A 355 6.45 13.94 26.91
C LEU A 355 6.36 12.55 27.54
N ARG A 356 7.50 11.99 27.95
CA ARG A 356 7.58 10.73 28.68
C ARG A 356 6.92 10.81 30.06
N GLU A 357 7.17 11.88 30.81
CA GLU A 357 6.51 12.11 32.10
C GLU A 357 4.99 12.31 31.94
N ASP A 358 4.55 12.98 30.87
CA ASP A 358 3.13 13.09 30.56
C ASP A 358 2.52 11.71 30.23
N ALA A 359 3.23 10.86 29.49
CA ALA A 359 2.81 9.49 29.22
C ALA A 359 2.69 8.66 30.51
N TYR A 360 3.67 8.75 31.43
CA TYR A 360 3.58 8.07 32.72
C TYR A 360 2.38 8.52 33.54
N ARG A 361 2.12 9.84 33.58
CA ARG A 361 0.98 10.42 34.30
C ARG A 361 -0.35 9.90 33.77
N VAL A 362 -0.49 9.88 32.44
CA VAL A 362 -1.72 9.48 31.76
C VAL A 362 -1.96 7.97 31.83
N CYS A 363 -0.91 7.15 31.71
CA CYS A 363 -1.01 5.69 31.79
C CYS A 363 -1.03 5.15 33.23
N GLY A 364 -0.94 6.03 34.24
CA GLY A 364 -1.06 5.66 35.66
C GLY A 364 0.16 5.00 36.26
N ALA A 365 1.36 5.27 35.73
CA ALA A 365 2.60 4.77 36.32
C ALA A 365 2.82 5.42 37.69
N LYS A 366 3.07 4.63 38.73
CA LYS A 366 3.51 5.15 40.03
C LYS A 366 4.91 5.72 39.84
N THR A 367 5.05 7.03 39.73
CA THR A 367 6.37 7.69 39.79
C THR A 367 6.95 7.39 41.17
N THR A 368 7.99 6.56 41.23
CA THR A 368 8.78 6.37 42.45
C THR A 368 9.36 7.72 42.83
N SER A 369 8.70 8.41 43.75
CA SER A 369 9.18 9.68 44.30
C SER A 369 10.56 9.45 44.86
N ARG A 370 11.55 10.12 44.26
CA ARG A 370 12.92 10.24 44.76
C ARG A 370 12.85 10.50 46.27
N GLY A 371 13.34 9.56 47.06
CA GLY A 371 13.37 9.68 48.51
C GLY A 371 14.04 11.00 48.87
N LYS A 372 13.29 11.88 49.55
CA LYS A 372 13.91 12.91 50.37
C LYS A 372 14.70 12.16 51.44
N THR A 373 16.01 12.05 51.25
CA THR A 373 16.94 11.82 52.34
C THR A 373 16.69 12.94 53.35
N SER A 374 15.98 12.61 54.41
CA SER A 374 15.87 13.48 55.57
C SER A 374 17.29 13.61 56.14
N PRO A 375 17.80 14.83 56.33
CA PRO A 375 19.05 15.02 57.04
C PRO A 375 18.82 14.75 58.52
N ASP A 376 19.89 14.31 59.16
CA ASP A 376 19.98 13.83 60.53
C ASP A 376 19.31 14.69 61.60
N GLY A 377 18.87 13.99 62.65
CA GLY A 377 19.33 14.29 64.00
C GLY A 377 18.22 14.45 65.06
N PRO A 378 18.57 14.42 66.35
CA PRO A 378 19.68 13.74 67.04
C PRO A 378 19.23 12.49 67.83
#